data_AF-A0A919T4W2-F1
#
_entry.id   AF-A0A919T4W2-F1
#
_cell.length_a   1.000
_cell.length_b   1.000
_cell.length_c   1.000
_cell.angle_alpha   90.00
_cell.angle_beta   90.00
_cell.angle_gamma   90.00
#
_symmetry.space_group_name_H-M   'P 1'
#
loop_
_entity.id
_entity.type
_entity.pdbx_description
1 polymer ?
#
loop_
_entity_poly.entity_id
_entity_poly.type
_entity_poly.pdbx_seq_one_letter_code
_entity_poly.pdbx_strand_id
1 'polypeptide(L)'
;MAHLLTDQALHASSVVANNAMNRDRNLTGVNSYERVLGFDPLAWLSEGGSGDGDRNASDSKEADPGWLDLCCGSGRALLQAAALQVRAELIGVDLVDAFAAGPGPTLIAAPLERWTPERAFDLITCVHGLHYIGDKLALLSRAVRWLTPGGRFVADLDLTSIRLVDGSPAGRRLTARLRAAGLVYDTRHHRISCTGPRHLDLPYVYLGADDRAGPNYTGQPAVHSYYRATS
;
A
#
# COMPACT_ATOMS: atom_id res chain seq x y z
N MET A 1 -28.34 -7.24 6.01
CA MET A 1 -27.40 -6.29 5.37
C MET A 1 -26.32 -5.95 6.37
N ALA A 2 -25.05 -5.93 5.97
CA ALA A 2 -23.96 -5.53 6.86
C ALA A 2 -24.15 -4.05 7.27
N HIS A 3 -23.82 -3.72 8.52
CA HIS A 3 -23.79 -2.33 8.98
C HIS A 3 -22.50 -1.69 8.47
N LEU A 4 -22.59 -0.92 7.39
CA LEU A 4 -21.43 -0.32 6.75
C LEU A 4 -21.03 0.99 7.44
N LEU A 5 -19.78 1.08 7.84
CA LEU A 5 -19.17 2.28 8.42
C LEU A 5 -18.69 3.21 7.31
N THR A 6 -18.79 4.51 7.58
CA THR A 6 -18.04 5.55 6.85
C THR A 6 -16.56 5.48 7.24
N ASP A 7 -15.65 6.05 6.44
CA ASP A 7 -14.23 6.07 6.76
C ASP A 7 -13.95 6.71 8.12
N GLN A 8 -14.63 7.82 8.44
CA GLN A 8 -14.49 8.47 9.75
C GLN A 8 -14.88 7.57 10.92
N ALA A 9 -15.98 6.81 10.79
CA ALA A 9 -16.39 5.86 11.81
C ALA A 9 -15.44 4.65 11.87
N LEU A 10 -14.93 4.22 10.71
CA LEU A 10 -13.99 3.13 10.58
C LEU A 10 -12.65 3.45 11.25
N HIS A 11 -12.14 4.67 11.11
CA HIS A 11 -10.91 5.16 11.75
C HIS A 11 -10.97 5.04 13.28
N ALA A 12 -12.15 5.21 13.86
CA ALA A 12 -12.39 5.05 15.30
C ALA A 12 -12.67 3.60 15.74
N SER A 13 -12.80 2.65 14.80
CA SER A 13 -13.05 1.25 15.14
C SER A 13 -11.85 0.62 15.85
N SER A 14 -12.12 -0.32 16.76
CA SER A 14 -11.04 -1.04 17.45
C SER A 14 -10.20 -1.90 16.51
N VAL A 15 -10.72 -2.26 15.33
CA VAL A 15 -9.98 -3.03 14.31
C VAL A 15 -8.94 -2.15 13.62
N VAL A 16 -9.29 -0.92 13.23
CA VAL A 16 -8.38 -0.02 12.53
C VAL A 16 -7.48 0.74 13.50
N ALA A 17 -8.03 1.32 14.57
CA ALA A 17 -7.26 2.10 15.54
C ALA A 17 -6.20 1.27 16.29
N ASN A 18 -6.47 -0.02 16.54
CA ASN A 18 -5.53 -0.91 17.23
C ASN A 18 -4.74 -1.83 16.29
N ASN A 19 -4.73 -1.56 14.98
CA ASN A 19 -3.97 -2.39 14.04
C ASN A 19 -2.48 -2.41 14.42
N ALA A 20 -1.95 -3.61 14.65
CA ALA A 20 -0.56 -3.86 15.01
C ALA A 20 0.27 -4.51 13.89
N MET A 21 -0.33 -4.93 12.77
CA MET A 21 0.33 -5.80 11.76
C MET A 21 1.60 -5.22 11.14
N ASN A 22 1.75 -3.90 11.10
CA ASN A 22 2.95 -3.22 10.61
C ASN A 22 3.69 -2.43 11.69
N ARG A 23 3.17 -2.40 12.92
CA ARG A 23 3.65 -1.47 13.94
C ARG A 23 5.14 -1.63 14.22
N ASP A 24 5.65 -2.85 14.23
CA ASP A 24 7.06 -3.14 14.56
C ASP A 24 7.77 -4.01 13.51
N ARG A 25 7.33 -3.95 12.24
CA ARG A 25 7.96 -4.74 11.17
C ARG A 25 9.35 -4.19 10.84
N ASN A 26 10.34 -5.08 10.72
CA ASN A 26 11.70 -4.71 10.38
C ASN A 26 11.86 -4.56 8.86
N LEU A 27 12.96 -3.96 8.43
CA LEU A 27 13.39 -3.93 7.04
C LEU A 27 13.82 -5.34 6.57
N THR A 28 14.64 -6.03 7.37
CA THR A 28 15.19 -7.37 7.09
C THR A 28 14.88 -8.39 8.20
N GLY A 29 15.10 -9.69 7.93
CA GLY A 29 14.85 -10.79 8.88
C GLY A 29 13.51 -11.52 8.73
N VAL A 30 13.07 -12.25 9.75
CA VAL A 30 11.87 -13.13 9.66
C VAL A 30 10.56 -12.34 9.64
N ASN A 31 10.48 -11.24 10.39
CA ASN A 31 9.34 -10.33 10.41
C ASN A 31 9.70 -9.03 9.66
N SER A 32 9.83 -9.11 8.34
CA SER A 32 10.47 -8.07 7.55
C SER A 32 9.74 -7.67 6.27
N TYR A 33 10.06 -6.48 5.77
CA TYR A 33 9.63 -6.02 4.45
C TYR A 33 10.23 -6.89 3.36
N GLU A 34 11.52 -7.21 3.41
CA GLU A 34 12.17 -8.07 2.41
C GLU A 34 11.40 -9.38 2.18
N ARG A 35 11.01 -10.05 3.27
CA ARG A 35 10.25 -11.31 3.21
C ARG A 35 8.84 -11.11 2.68
N VAL A 36 8.13 -10.07 3.14
CA VAL A 36 6.73 -9.82 2.74
C VAL A 36 6.62 -9.28 1.32
N LEU A 37 7.61 -8.52 0.86
CA LEU A 37 7.68 -7.97 -0.50
C LEU A 37 8.27 -8.97 -1.50
N GLY A 38 9.03 -9.96 -1.03
CA GLY A 38 9.73 -10.94 -1.86
C GLY A 38 10.92 -10.36 -2.64
N PHE A 39 11.43 -9.20 -2.22
CA PHE A 39 12.65 -8.58 -2.73
C PHE A 39 13.20 -7.62 -1.66
N ASP A 40 14.50 -7.30 -1.74
CA ASP A 40 15.12 -6.28 -0.89
C ASP A 40 14.80 -4.86 -1.42
N PRO A 41 14.04 -4.04 -0.67
CA PRO A 41 13.70 -2.68 -1.10
C PRO A 41 14.92 -1.77 -1.22
N LEU A 42 15.99 -1.97 -0.44
CA LEU A 42 17.20 -1.13 -0.53
C LEU A 42 18.02 -1.45 -1.75
N ALA A 43 18.20 -2.74 -2.06
CA ALA A 43 18.85 -3.18 -3.30
C ALA A 43 18.09 -2.62 -4.51
N TRP A 44 16.75 -2.72 -4.50
CA TRP A 44 15.91 -2.17 -5.57
C TRP A 44 16.11 -0.67 -5.81
N LEU A 45 16.14 0.12 -4.74
CA LEU A 45 16.35 1.57 -4.82
C LEU A 45 17.77 1.92 -5.30
N SER A 46 18.77 1.17 -4.84
CA SER A 46 20.18 1.41 -5.16
C SER A 46 20.54 1.04 -6.61
N GLU A 47 19.91 0.00 -7.14
CA GLU A 47 20.10 -0.49 -8.51
C GLU A 47 19.31 0.33 -9.56
N GLY A 48 18.51 1.30 -9.13
CA GLY A 48 17.81 2.24 -10.01
C GLY A 48 16.51 1.73 -10.63
N GLY A 49 16.00 0.56 -10.23
CA GLY A 49 14.67 0.05 -10.60
C GLY A 49 14.51 -0.35 -12.08
N SER A 50 14.21 -1.64 -12.33
CA SER A 50 13.87 -2.23 -13.64
C SER A 50 14.66 -1.72 -14.85
N GLY A 51 15.99 -1.78 -14.81
CA GLY A 51 16.86 -2.09 -15.95
C GLY A 51 16.76 -1.26 -17.24
N ASP A 52 15.97 -0.19 -17.30
CA ASP A 52 15.93 0.70 -18.45
C ASP A 52 17.17 1.58 -18.36
N GLY A 53 18.23 1.09 -19.00
CA GLY A 53 19.60 1.61 -18.97
C GLY A 53 19.77 2.98 -19.63
N ASP A 54 18.77 3.84 -19.55
CA ASP A 54 18.82 5.22 -20.04
C ASP A 54 18.80 6.24 -18.90
N ARG A 55 19.26 5.84 -17.71
CA ARG A 55 19.96 6.77 -16.80
C ARG A 55 21.36 7.04 -17.37
N ASN A 56 21.42 7.46 -18.62
CA ASN A 56 22.61 8.09 -19.15
C ASN A 56 22.87 9.30 -18.27
N ALA A 57 24.05 9.31 -17.68
CA ALA A 57 24.63 10.41 -16.93
C ALA A 57 24.67 11.67 -17.81
N SER A 58 23.53 12.34 -17.93
CA SER A 58 23.41 13.69 -18.43
C SER A 58 23.25 14.58 -17.20
N ASP A 59 23.86 15.76 -17.27
CA ASP A 59 24.08 16.75 -16.19
C ASP A 59 22.83 17.29 -15.47
N SER A 60 21.70 16.61 -15.52
CA SER A 60 20.55 16.90 -14.67
C SER A 60 20.79 16.38 -13.26
N LYS A 61 20.72 17.30 -12.31
CA LYS A 61 20.67 17.07 -10.86
C LYS A 61 19.38 16.30 -10.51
N GLU A 62 19.28 15.04 -10.92
CA GLU A 62 18.12 14.19 -10.62
C GLU A 62 17.97 14.04 -9.11
N ALA A 63 16.74 14.21 -8.64
CA ALA A 63 16.42 14.04 -7.23
C ALA A 63 16.71 12.59 -6.81
N ASP A 64 17.09 12.40 -5.55
CA ASP A 64 17.31 11.06 -5.00
C ASP A 64 16.02 10.22 -5.13
N PRO A 65 16.14 8.89 -5.36
CA PRO A 65 14.98 8.02 -5.54
C PRO A 65 14.06 8.10 -4.33
N GLY A 66 12.75 7.98 -4.55
CA GLY A 66 11.74 8.08 -3.49
C GLY A 66 11.19 6.72 -3.08
N TRP A 67 11.10 6.47 -1.78
CA TRP A 67 10.29 5.39 -1.19
C TRP A 67 9.16 5.96 -0.33
N LEU A 68 7.93 5.73 -0.78
CA LEU A 68 6.70 5.97 -0.03
C LEU A 68 6.15 4.67 0.55
N ASP A 69 5.97 4.61 1.87
CA ASP A 69 5.33 3.48 2.55
C ASP A 69 3.98 3.89 3.15
N LEU A 70 2.93 3.25 2.65
CA LEU A 70 1.53 3.49 3.04
C LEU A 70 1.13 2.49 4.13
N CYS A 71 0.56 3.00 5.22
CA CYS A 71 0.32 2.26 6.46
C CYS A 71 1.62 1.75 7.09
N CYS A 72 2.60 2.66 7.23
CA CYS A 72 3.97 2.35 7.64
C CYS A 72 4.12 1.91 9.11
N GLY A 73 3.04 1.90 9.89
CA GLY A 73 3.08 1.59 11.32
C GLY A 73 3.93 2.61 12.07
N SER A 74 4.93 2.15 12.83
CA SER A 74 5.86 3.06 13.52
C SER A 74 6.92 3.68 12.60
N GLY A 75 6.93 3.35 11.30
CA GLY A 75 7.98 3.75 10.37
C GLY A 75 9.31 3.00 10.56
N ARG A 76 9.33 1.93 11.36
CA ARG A 76 10.55 1.20 11.75
C ARG A 76 11.40 0.72 10.57
N ALA A 77 10.78 0.20 9.50
CA ALA A 77 11.51 -0.23 8.31
C ALA A 77 12.23 0.93 7.60
N LEU A 78 11.57 2.10 7.51
CA LEU A 78 12.15 3.31 6.94
C LEU A 78 13.27 3.89 7.83
N LEU A 79 13.10 3.85 9.15
CA LEU A 79 14.15 4.26 10.10
C LEU A 79 15.40 3.36 9.97
N GLN A 80 15.21 2.05 9.80
CA GLN A 80 16.31 1.12 9.55
C GLN A 80 16.97 1.38 8.19
N ALA A 81 16.20 1.71 7.16
CA ALA A 81 16.73 2.11 5.86
C ALA A 81 17.58 3.39 5.96
N ALA A 82 17.10 4.40 6.69
CA ALA A 82 17.84 5.64 6.95
C ALA A 82 19.14 5.39 7.72
N ALA A 83 19.11 4.51 8.73
CA ALA A 83 20.31 4.16 9.51
C ALA A 83 21.39 3.47 8.67
N LEU A 84 20.99 2.78 7.59
CA LEU A 84 21.89 2.20 6.58
C LEU A 84 22.35 3.23 5.53
N GLN A 85 22.00 4.50 5.71
CA GLN A 85 22.38 5.61 4.84
C GLN A 85 21.96 5.39 3.37
N VAL A 86 20.79 4.79 3.16
CA VAL A 86 20.23 4.69 1.80
C VAL A 86 20.09 6.08 1.21
N ARG A 87 20.56 6.26 -0.02
CA ARG A 87 20.40 7.50 -0.76
C ARG A 87 19.01 7.51 -1.40
N ALA A 88 18.00 7.74 -0.59
CA ALA A 88 16.61 7.83 -1.01
C ALA A 88 15.83 8.79 -0.10
N GLU A 89 14.85 9.47 -0.65
CA GLU A 89 13.83 10.17 0.13
C GLU A 89 12.87 9.14 0.70
N LEU A 90 12.74 9.09 2.03
CA LEU A 90 11.92 8.10 2.73
C LEU A 90 10.70 8.78 3.36
N ILE A 91 9.51 8.37 2.94
CA ILE A 91 8.25 8.92 3.45
C ILE A 91 7.36 7.77 3.93
N GLY A 92 6.94 7.85 5.19
CA GLY A 92 5.97 6.93 5.77
C GLY A 92 4.68 7.65 6.10
N VAL A 93 3.54 7.06 5.75
CA VAL A 93 2.23 7.60 6.11
C VAL A 93 1.45 6.53 6.86
N ASP A 94 0.92 6.88 8.02
CA ASP A 94 0.01 6.03 8.78
C ASP A 94 -1.14 6.87 9.34
N LEU A 95 -2.26 6.22 9.67
CA LEU A 95 -3.39 6.88 10.29
C LEU A 95 -3.08 7.28 11.73
N VAL A 96 -2.31 6.46 12.44
CA VAL A 96 -2.04 6.62 13.87
C VAL A 96 -0.65 7.24 14.07
N ASP A 97 -0.60 8.32 14.83
CA ASP A 97 0.65 8.99 15.25
C ASP A 97 1.36 8.19 16.35
N ALA A 98 1.87 7.01 15.99
CA ALA A 98 2.60 6.09 16.87
C ALA A 98 4.00 5.78 16.29
N PHE A 99 4.64 6.81 15.74
CA PHE A 99 5.94 6.68 15.09
C PHE A 99 7.06 6.45 16.10
N ALA A 100 8.02 5.59 15.72
CA ALA A 100 9.25 5.45 16.46
C ALA A 100 10.15 6.68 16.23
N ALA A 101 10.90 7.09 17.25
CA ALA A 101 11.80 8.22 17.14
C ALA A 101 13.07 7.85 16.36
N GLY A 102 13.51 8.73 15.47
CA GLY A 102 14.81 8.67 14.82
C GLY A 102 14.93 9.62 13.63
N PRO A 103 16.14 9.91 13.16
CA PRO A 103 16.36 10.78 12.01
C PRO A 103 16.18 10.03 10.69
N GLY A 104 15.95 10.78 9.60
CA GLY A 104 15.98 10.26 8.24
C GLY A 104 14.64 10.35 7.50
N PRO A 105 13.65 9.51 7.85
CA PRO A 105 12.37 9.52 7.15
C PRO A 105 11.46 10.67 7.59
N THR A 106 10.61 11.13 6.68
CA THR A 106 9.44 11.95 7.00
C THR A 106 8.28 11.04 7.34
N LEU A 107 7.80 11.07 8.57
CA LEU A 107 6.68 10.26 9.05
C LEU A 107 5.44 11.15 9.27
N ILE A 108 4.32 10.79 8.64
CA ILE A 108 3.13 11.63 8.54
C ILE A 108 1.92 10.88 9.08
N ALA A 109 1.28 11.44 10.11
CA ALA A 109 0.00 10.96 10.61
C ALA A 109 -1.14 11.56 9.78
N ALA A 110 -1.71 10.79 8.87
CA ALA A 110 -2.80 11.26 8.00
C ALA A 110 -3.70 10.13 7.48
N PRO A 111 -5.01 10.39 7.28
CA PRO A 111 -5.89 9.47 6.59
C PRO A 111 -5.53 9.37 5.10
N LEU A 112 -5.19 8.17 4.65
CA LEU A 112 -4.79 7.90 3.26
C LEU A 112 -5.89 8.17 2.23
N GLU A 113 -7.15 8.19 2.66
CA GLU A 113 -8.28 8.56 1.81
C GLU A 113 -8.22 10.02 1.38
N ARG A 114 -7.46 10.88 2.07
CA ARG A 114 -7.34 12.31 1.75
C ARG A 114 -5.91 12.77 1.51
N TRP A 115 -4.92 12.06 2.03
CA TRP A 115 -3.51 12.39 1.85
C TRP A 115 -3.03 12.15 0.42
N THR A 116 -2.29 13.08 -0.16
CA THR A 116 -1.64 12.94 -1.48
C THR A 116 -0.20 13.44 -1.39
N PRO A 117 0.76 12.81 -2.09
CA PRO A 117 2.11 13.33 -2.16
C PRO A 117 2.22 14.49 -3.15
N GLU A 118 3.30 15.27 -3.02
CA GLU A 118 3.66 16.35 -3.94
C GLU A 118 4.54 15.88 -5.11
N ARG A 119 5.03 14.63 -5.05
CA ARG A 119 5.92 14.03 -6.05
C ARG A 119 5.52 12.59 -6.40
N ALA A 120 6.15 12.07 -7.46
CA ALA A 120 6.11 10.65 -7.81
C ALA A 120 7.29 9.88 -7.18
N PHE A 121 7.13 8.57 -6.95
CA PHE A 121 8.06 7.69 -6.24
C PHE A 121 8.53 6.51 -7.09
N ASP A 122 9.74 6.07 -6.81
CA ASP A 122 10.38 4.91 -7.43
C ASP A 122 10.00 3.60 -6.74
N LEU A 123 9.59 3.69 -5.47
CA LEU A 123 9.03 2.58 -4.71
C LEU A 123 7.83 3.06 -3.90
N ILE A 124 6.69 2.39 -4.05
CA ILE A 124 5.52 2.55 -3.20
C ILE A 124 5.18 1.19 -2.60
N THR A 125 5.16 1.11 -1.27
CA THR A 125 4.76 -0.10 -0.55
C THR A 125 3.49 0.13 0.27
N CYS A 126 2.70 -0.92 0.42
CA CYS A 126 1.61 -0.98 1.39
C CYS A 126 1.53 -2.41 1.94
N VAL A 127 2.51 -2.75 2.78
CA VAL A 127 2.59 -4.07 3.42
C VAL A 127 1.43 -4.17 4.40
N HIS A 128 0.55 -5.16 4.28
CA HIS A 128 -0.64 -5.43 5.12
C HIS A 128 -1.60 -4.24 5.44
N GLY A 129 -1.36 -3.05 4.90
CA GLY A 129 -2.13 -1.85 5.23
C GLY A 129 -3.56 -1.90 4.70
N LEU A 130 -3.75 -2.46 3.51
CA LEU A 130 -5.05 -2.52 2.85
C LEU A 130 -6.10 -3.32 3.66
N HIS A 131 -5.68 -4.20 4.58
CA HIS A 131 -6.61 -4.91 5.49
C HIS A 131 -7.45 -3.98 6.36
N TYR A 132 -7.02 -2.74 6.55
CA TYR A 132 -7.62 -1.77 7.47
C TYR A 132 -8.17 -0.53 6.76
N ILE A 133 -8.03 -0.48 5.43
CA ILE A 133 -8.53 0.61 4.61
C ILE A 133 -9.98 0.36 4.23
N GLY A 134 -10.80 1.40 4.35
CA GLY A 134 -12.19 1.42 3.90
C GLY A 134 -12.28 1.26 2.38
N ASP A 135 -11.96 2.31 1.62
CA ASP A 135 -11.94 2.26 0.16
C ASP A 135 -10.60 1.78 -0.41
N LYS A 136 -10.37 0.46 -0.35
CA LYS A 136 -9.17 -0.20 -0.88
C LYS A 136 -8.95 0.07 -2.37
N LEU A 137 -10.01 0.13 -3.17
CA LEU A 137 -9.91 0.28 -4.61
C LEU A 137 -9.56 1.72 -5.00
N ALA A 138 -10.11 2.72 -4.32
CA ALA A 138 -9.73 4.12 -4.55
C ALA A 138 -8.28 4.38 -4.12
N LEU A 139 -7.85 3.86 -2.96
CA LEU A 139 -6.46 4.00 -2.52
C LEU A 139 -5.50 3.36 -3.53
N LEU A 140 -5.78 2.12 -3.95
CA LEU A 140 -4.97 1.44 -4.97
C LEU A 140 -4.90 2.27 -6.26
N SER A 141 -6.04 2.76 -6.75
CA SER A 141 -6.13 3.56 -7.99
C SER A 141 -5.33 4.85 -7.93
N ARG A 142 -5.20 5.45 -6.74
CA ARG A 142 -4.38 6.65 -6.53
C ARG A 142 -2.92 6.32 -6.38
N ALA A 143 -2.58 5.34 -5.54
CA ALA A 143 -1.21 4.97 -5.22
C ALA A 143 -0.41 4.62 -6.47
N VAL A 144 -0.98 3.83 -7.37
CA VAL A 144 -0.31 3.44 -8.62
C VAL A 144 -0.12 4.61 -9.60
N ARG A 145 -0.77 5.75 -9.42
CA ARG A 145 -0.55 6.97 -10.24
C ARG A 145 0.61 7.80 -9.73
N TRP A 146 1.03 7.60 -8.48
CA TRP A 146 2.16 8.32 -7.88
C TRP A 146 3.50 7.66 -8.21
N LEU A 147 3.56 6.71 -9.14
CA LEU A 147 4.81 6.08 -9.56
C LEU A 147 5.54 6.93 -10.61
N THR A 148 6.86 6.98 -10.52
CA THR A 148 7.71 7.38 -11.65
C THR A 148 7.56 6.35 -12.80
N PRO A 149 7.95 6.67 -14.05
CA PRO A 149 7.80 5.75 -15.18
C PRO A 149 8.38 4.34 -14.96
N GLY A 150 9.49 4.23 -14.23
CA GLY A 150 10.12 2.96 -13.85
C GLY A 150 9.83 2.51 -12.40
N GLY A 151 9.02 3.28 -11.66
CA GLY A 151 8.77 3.03 -10.25
C GLY A 151 7.96 1.76 -10.01
N ARG A 152 8.07 1.17 -8.83
CA ARG A 152 7.39 -0.07 -8.47
C ARG A 152 6.37 0.14 -7.36
N PHE A 153 5.16 -0.38 -7.55
CA PHE A 153 4.17 -0.50 -6.48
C PHE A 153 4.03 -1.94 -6.03
N VAL A 154 3.98 -2.17 -4.71
CA VAL A 154 3.71 -3.49 -4.12
C VAL A 154 2.85 -3.36 -2.86
N ALA A 155 1.77 -4.13 -2.77
CA ALA A 155 0.92 -4.17 -1.58
C ALA A 155 0.40 -5.57 -1.32
N ASP A 156 0.10 -5.86 -0.05
CA ASP A 156 -0.74 -7.00 0.31
C ASP A 156 -2.20 -6.66 0.07
N LEU A 157 -2.92 -7.51 -0.67
CA LEU A 157 -4.33 -7.35 -0.98
C LEU A 157 -5.06 -8.68 -0.83
N ASP A 158 -5.97 -8.74 0.14
CA ASP A 158 -6.91 -9.85 0.23
C ASP A 158 -8.13 -9.60 -0.65
N LEU A 159 -8.18 -10.22 -1.83
CA LEU A 159 -9.33 -10.09 -2.74
C LEU A 159 -10.65 -10.61 -2.14
N THR A 160 -10.61 -11.46 -1.11
CA THR A 160 -11.84 -11.92 -0.46
C THR A 160 -12.47 -10.82 0.39
N SER A 161 -11.68 -9.84 0.82
CA SER A 161 -12.14 -8.68 1.60
C SER A 161 -12.87 -7.63 0.75
N ILE A 162 -12.89 -7.79 -0.58
CA ILE A 162 -13.61 -6.90 -1.49
C ILE A 162 -14.96 -7.52 -1.82
N ARG A 163 -16.02 -6.91 -1.30
CA ARG A 163 -17.39 -7.41 -1.38
C ARG A 163 -18.26 -6.56 -2.30
N LEU A 164 -19.19 -7.20 -2.99
CA LEU A 164 -20.28 -6.54 -3.68
C LEU A 164 -21.41 -6.22 -2.70
N VAL A 165 -22.38 -5.41 -3.14
CA VAL A 165 -23.53 -4.98 -2.33
C VAL A 165 -24.35 -6.15 -1.76
N ASP A 166 -24.36 -7.30 -2.43
CA ASP A 166 -25.01 -8.53 -1.98
C ASP A 166 -24.17 -9.35 -0.99
N GLY A 167 -22.95 -8.89 -0.68
CA GLY A 167 -21.98 -9.54 0.21
C GLY A 167 -21.11 -10.59 -0.47
N SER A 168 -21.33 -10.90 -1.75
CA SER A 168 -20.47 -11.82 -2.50
C SER A 168 -19.09 -11.19 -2.77
N PRO A 169 -18.01 -11.97 -2.88
CA PRO A 169 -16.70 -11.43 -3.27
C PRO A 169 -16.73 -10.88 -4.70
N ALA A 170 -16.10 -9.72 -4.94
CA ALA A 170 -15.93 -9.19 -6.31
C ALA A 170 -15.08 -10.12 -7.20
N GLY A 171 -14.17 -10.88 -6.57
CA GLY A 171 -13.56 -12.10 -7.11
C GLY A 171 -12.94 -11.94 -8.49
N ARG A 172 -13.24 -12.89 -9.39
CA ARG A 172 -12.61 -13.04 -10.71
C ARG A 172 -12.77 -11.82 -11.61
N ARG A 173 -13.93 -11.15 -11.57
CA ARG A 173 -14.20 -9.96 -12.42
C ARG A 173 -13.29 -8.81 -12.05
N LEU A 174 -13.11 -8.57 -10.75
CA LEU A 174 -12.16 -7.57 -10.26
C LEU A 174 -10.73 -7.92 -10.68
N THR A 175 -10.29 -9.17 -10.46
CA THR A 175 -8.93 -9.60 -10.86
C THR A 175 -8.69 -9.42 -12.35
N ALA A 176 -9.66 -9.74 -13.21
CA ALA A 176 -9.54 -9.54 -14.65
C ALA A 176 -9.36 -8.07 -15.02
N ARG A 177 -10.09 -7.15 -14.36
CA ARG A 177 -9.96 -5.71 -14.57
C ARG A 177 -8.61 -5.16 -14.09
N LEU A 178 -8.15 -5.59 -12.90
CA LEU A 178 -6.83 -5.22 -12.39
C LEU A 178 -5.71 -5.66 -13.36
N ARG A 179 -5.81 -6.89 -13.89
CA ARG A 179 -4.86 -7.40 -14.90
C ARG A 179 -4.93 -6.62 -16.22
N ALA A 180 -6.13 -6.32 -16.70
CA ALA A 180 -6.31 -5.52 -17.92
C ALA A 180 -5.71 -4.10 -17.76
N ALA A 181 -5.72 -3.56 -16.54
CA ALA A 181 -5.07 -2.31 -16.19
C ALA A 181 -3.56 -2.45 -15.87
N GLY A 182 -2.96 -3.59 -16.17
CA GLY A 182 -1.51 -3.80 -16.05
C GLY A 182 -1.00 -4.07 -14.63
N LEU A 183 -1.86 -4.52 -13.71
CA LEU A 183 -1.46 -4.98 -12.38
C LEU A 183 -1.32 -6.51 -12.37
N VAL A 184 -0.32 -6.98 -11.63
CA VAL A 184 -0.08 -8.39 -11.37
C VAL A 184 -0.58 -8.73 -9.98
N TYR A 185 -1.34 -9.81 -9.87
CA TYR A 185 -1.80 -10.35 -8.58
C TYR A 185 -1.25 -11.76 -8.37
N ASP A 186 -0.44 -11.91 -7.33
CA ASP A 186 0.08 -13.18 -6.83
C ASP A 186 -0.90 -13.73 -5.79
N THR A 187 -1.63 -14.78 -6.18
CA THR A 187 -2.61 -15.43 -5.31
C THR A 187 -1.99 -16.17 -4.14
N ARG A 188 -0.76 -16.67 -4.29
CA ARG A 188 -0.07 -17.46 -3.25
C ARG A 188 0.37 -16.56 -2.10
N HIS A 189 0.81 -15.35 -2.44
CA HIS A 189 1.33 -14.39 -1.48
C HIS A 189 0.33 -13.26 -1.15
N HIS A 190 -0.87 -13.29 -1.72
CA HIS A 190 -1.89 -12.23 -1.60
C HIS A 190 -1.32 -10.85 -1.94
N ARG A 191 -0.50 -10.76 -2.98
CA ARG A 191 0.27 -9.56 -3.32
C ARG A 191 -0.17 -8.98 -4.65
N ILE A 192 -0.38 -7.68 -4.68
CA ILE A 192 -0.65 -6.93 -5.91
C ILE A 192 0.52 -6.00 -6.23
N SER A 193 0.88 -5.87 -7.51
CA SER A 193 2.01 -5.04 -7.92
C SER A 193 1.89 -4.50 -9.35
N CYS A 194 2.64 -3.44 -9.66
CA CYS A 194 2.88 -2.97 -11.02
C CYS A 194 4.20 -2.18 -11.11
N THR A 195 4.65 -1.91 -12.34
CA THR A 195 5.81 -1.07 -12.65
C THR A 195 5.37 0.10 -13.53
N GLY A 196 5.70 1.32 -13.14
CA GLY A 196 5.27 2.55 -13.78
C GLY A 196 3.84 2.94 -13.44
N PRO A 197 3.43 4.18 -13.73
CA PRO A 197 2.12 4.68 -13.39
C PRO A 197 1.00 3.89 -14.09
N ARG A 198 -0.14 3.74 -13.43
CA ARG A 198 -1.35 3.09 -13.99
C ARG A 198 -2.60 3.93 -13.79
N HIS A 199 -3.52 3.85 -14.75
CA HIS A 199 -4.86 4.39 -14.62
C HIS A 199 -5.85 3.23 -14.41
N LEU A 200 -6.56 3.25 -13.28
CA LEU A 200 -7.50 2.18 -12.93
C LEU A 200 -8.93 2.67 -13.11
N ASP A 201 -9.52 2.40 -14.27
CA ASP A 201 -10.94 2.65 -14.54
C ASP A 201 -11.79 1.49 -14.01
N LEU A 202 -11.92 1.44 -12.69
CA LEU A 202 -12.66 0.41 -11.98
C LEU A 202 -14.13 0.84 -11.83
N PRO A 203 -15.10 0.08 -12.38
CA PRO A 203 -16.51 0.44 -12.31
C PRO A 203 -17.13 -0.02 -10.98
N TYR A 204 -16.60 0.49 -9.88
CA TYR A 204 -17.03 0.16 -8.52
C TYR A 204 -17.22 1.45 -7.73
N VAL A 205 -18.39 1.60 -7.12
CA VAL A 205 -18.70 2.68 -6.19
C VAL A 205 -18.62 2.13 -4.78
N TYR A 206 -17.75 2.71 -3.95
CA TYR A 206 -17.61 2.33 -2.54
C TYR A 206 -18.86 2.68 -1.73
N LEU A 207 -19.28 1.75 -0.88
CA LEU A 207 -20.50 1.86 -0.07
C LEU A 207 -20.22 1.97 1.44
N GLY A 208 -18.97 1.82 1.86
CA GLY A 208 -18.56 1.69 3.25
C GLY A 208 -17.88 0.35 3.56
N ALA A 209 -17.42 0.20 4.81
CA ALA A 209 -16.71 -0.99 5.25
C ALA A 209 -17.36 -1.66 6.46
N ASP A 210 -17.16 -2.95 6.59
CA ASP A 210 -17.57 -3.75 7.74
C ASP A 210 -16.33 -4.14 8.55
N ASP A 211 -16.23 -3.60 9.78
CA ASP A 211 -15.17 -3.92 10.74
C ASP A 211 -15.44 -5.20 11.54
N ARG A 212 -16.58 -5.87 11.32
CA ARG A 212 -16.96 -7.15 11.94
C ARG A 212 -16.78 -8.33 10.99
N ALA A 213 -16.05 -8.13 9.90
CA ALA A 213 -15.78 -9.12 8.86
C ALA A 213 -15.07 -10.38 9.38
N GLY A 214 -14.37 -10.27 10.51
CA GLY A 214 -13.58 -11.35 11.08
C GLY A 214 -12.11 -11.29 10.62
N PRO A 215 -11.38 -12.41 10.76
CA PRO A 215 -9.95 -12.43 10.48
C PRO A 215 -9.62 -12.42 8.97
N ASN A 216 -8.52 -11.76 8.59
CA ASN A 216 -7.88 -11.88 7.28
C ASN A 216 -7.09 -13.20 7.15
N TYR A 217 -6.42 -13.39 6.00
CA TYR A 217 -5.56 -14.56 5.76
C TYR A 217 -4.37 -14.71 6.73
N THR A 218 -4.03 -13.68 7.50
CA THR A 218 -3.01 -13.75 8.58
C THR A 218 -3.60 -14.07 9.96
N GLY A 219 -4.92 -14.23 10.06
CA GLY A 219 -5.62 -14.50 11.33
C GLY A 219 -5.93 -13.25 12.17
N GLN A 220 -5.67 -12.05 11.64
CA GLN A 220 -5.89 -10.78 12.34
C GLN A 220 -7.24 -10.16 11.96
N PRO A 221 -7.96 -9.50 12.87
CA PRO A 221 -9.17 -8.77 12.54
C PRO A 221 -8.92 -7.79 11.38
N ALA A 222 -9.83 -7.75 10.40
CA ALA A 222 -9.70 -6.90 9.23
C ALA A 222 -11.05 -6.36 8.79
N VAL A 223 -11.03 -5.46 7.81
CA VAL A 223 -12.23 -4.80 7.30
C VAL A 223 -12.59 -5.32 5.92
N HIS A 224 -13.86 -5.64 5.70
CA HIS A 224 -14.39 -5.87 4.36
C HIS A 224 -14.85 -4.55 3.74
N SER A 225 -14.44 -4.31 2.50
CA SER A 225 -14.85 -3.12 1.73
C SER A 225 -16.01 -3.49 0.80
N TYR A 226 -17.12 -2.76 0.87
CA TYR A 226 -18.31 -3.05 0.08
C TYR A 226 -18.44 -2.08 -1.10
N TYR A 227 -18.80 -2.63 -2.26
CA TYR A 227 -18.92 -1.87 -3.50
C TYR A 227 -20.19 -2.22 -4.26
N ARG A 228 -20.67 -1.24 -5.03
CA ARG A 228 -21.65 -1.45 -6.10
C ARG A 228 -20.92 -1.44 -7.44
N ALA A 229 -21.09 -2.47 -8.25
CA ALA A 229 -20.63 -2.42 -9.64
C ALA A 229 -21.48 -1.42 -10.44
N THR A 230 -20.84 -0.52 -11.17
CA THR A 230 -21.51 0.31 -12.18
C THR A 230 -21.49 -0.43 -13.51
N SER A 231 -22.61 -0.39 -14.22
CA SER A 231 -22.77 -1.00 -15.56
C SER A 231 -21.81 -0.43 -16.57
#